data_AF-A0A3C1GIQ3-F1
#
_entry.id   AF-A0A3C1GIQ3-F1
#
_cell.length_a   1.000
_cell.length_b   1.000
_cell.length_c   1.000
_cell.angle_alpha   90.00
_cell.angle_beta   90.00
_cell.angle_gamma   90.00
#
_symmetry.space_group_name_H-M   'P 1'
#
loop_
_entity.id
_entity.type
_entity.pdbx_description
1 polymer ?
#
loop_
_entity_poly.entity_id
_entity_poly.type
_entity_poly.pdbx_seq_one_letter_code
_entity_poly.pdbx_strand_id
1 'polypeptide(L)'
;AGHALVAELRPHADRVAKISIIPRGVAALGYTQQQPTEDRYLMTRAELLDRLDVLLGGRVAEEIAVGDISTGAEDDLQRATDLVRHMITRYGMSEALGLATLEEPRRALFLQIPGGGQKEYSEETGKLIDAEIRQMLAAAHARVRETLTAKRPVLERLAKLLIDREVVGREALTQLLARADEA
;
A
#
# COMPACT_ATOMS: atom_id res chain seq x y z
N ALA A 1 -3.24 -12.31 1.30
CA ALA A 1 -2.36 -12.70 2.43
C ALA A 1 -1.28 -11.65 2.71
N GLY A 2 -0.48 -11.24 1.72
CA GLY A 2 0.59 -10.24 1.88
C GLY A 2 0.14 -8.92 2.52
N HIS A 3 -0.84 -8.25 1.91
CA HIS A 3 -1.48 -7.05 2.47
C HIS A 3 -1.80 -7.16 3.96
N ALA A 4 -2.50 -8.23 4.34
CA ALA A 4 -2.95 -8.43 5.71
C ALA A 4 -1.80 -8.65 6.69
N LEU A 5 -0.80 -9.44 6.31
CA LEU A 5 0.34 -9.68 7.17
C LEU A 5 1.16 -8.40 7.40
N VAL A 6 1.39 -7.60 6.34
CA VAL A 6 2.07 -6.31 6.48
C VAL A 6 1.28 -5.35 7.36
N ALA A 7 -0.04 -5.25 7.15
CA ALA A 7 -0.90 -4.39 7.96
C ALA A 7 -0.88 -4.75 9.46
N GLU A 8 -0.78 -6.04 9.80
CA GLU A 8 -0.70 -6.47 11.20
C GLU A 8 0.68 -6.22 11.84
N LEU A 9 1.74 -6.12 11.03
CA LEU A 9 3.10 -5.90 11.50
C LEU A 9 3.52 -4.43 11.53
N ARG A 10 2.79 -3.56 10.85
CA ARG A 10 3.06 -2.13 10.82
C ARG A 10 2.36 -1.42 11.98
N PRO A 11 3.08 -0.61 12.78
CA PRO A 11 2.54 -0.01 14.01
C PRO A 11 1.44 1.02 13.74
N HIS A 12 1.48 1.71 12.59
CA HIS A 12 0.54 2.78 12.26
C HIS A 12 -0.49 2.38 11.21
N ALA A 13 -0.47 1.13 10.73
CA ALA A 13 -1.45 0.62 9.79
C ALA A 13 -2.75 0.23 10.50
N ASP A 14 -3.88 0.49 9.84
CA ASP A 14 -5.18 0.03 10.32
C ASP A 14 -5.24 -1.50 10.37
N ARG A 15 -5.79 -2.02 11.48
CA ARG A 15 -5.88 -3.47 11.74
C ARG A 15 -6.85 -4.14 10.78
N VAL A 16 -6.57 -5.41 10.46
CA VAL A 16 -7.36 -6.19 9.50
C VAL A 16 -8.60 -6.77 10.17
N ALA A 17 -9.78 -6.31 9.74
CA ALA A 17 -11.05 -6.86 10.18
C ALA A 17 -11.40 -8.17 9.47
N LYS A 18 -11.16 -8.22 8.15
CA LYS A 18 -11.59 -9.32 7.30
C LYS A 18 -10.73 -9.42 6.03
N ILE A 19 -10.45 -10.63 5.60
CA ILE A 19 -9.80 -10.95 4.33
C ILE A 19 -10.73 -11.88 3.54
N SER A 20 -10.86 -11.67 2.24
CA SER A 20 -11.66 -12.51 1.35
C SER A 20 -10.94 -12.70 0.02
N ILE A 21 -10.91 -13.93 -0.50
CA ILE A 21 -10.49 -14.24 -1.88
C ILE A 21 -11.68 -14.47 -2.81
N ILE A 22 -12.91 -14.28 -2.31
CA ILE A 22 -14.11 -14.29 -3.15
C ILE A 22 -14.10 -13.03 -4.02
N PRO A 23 -14.12 -13.15 -5.36
CA PRO A 23 -14.08 -12.01 -6.26
C PRO A 23 -15.32 -11.12 -6.08
N ARG A 24 -15.11 -9.80 -6.12
CA ARG A 24 -16.20 -8.81 -6.09
C ARG A 24 -16.01 -7.80 -7.22
N GLY A 25 -16.93 -7.78 -8.17
CA GLY A 25 -16.85 -6.90 -9.34
C GLY A 25 -15.81 -7.35 -10.37
N VAL A 26 -15.50 -6.47 -11.31
CA VAL A 26 -14.76 -6.82 -12.55
C VAL A 26 -13.23 -6.84 -12.35
N ALA A 27 -12.70 -6.26 -11.26
CA ALA A 27 -11.26 -6.05 -11.09
C ALA A 27 -10.67 -6.54 -9.75
N ALA A 28 -11.48 -6.93 -8.76
CA ALA A 28 -10.98 -7.38 -7.46
C ALA A 28 -11.15 -8.90 -7.30
N LEU A 29 -10.04 -9.64 -7.42
CA LEU A 29 -9.98 -11.09 -7.19
C LEU A 29 -9.92 -11.46 -5.69
N GLY A 30 -9.83 -10.45 -4.81
CA GLY A 30 -9.86 -10.58 -3.37
C GLY A 30 -9.65 -9.21 -2.71
N TYR A 31 -9.96 -9.08 -1.42
CA TYR A 31 -9.78 -7.83 -0.68
C TYR A 31 -9.38 -8.07 0.78
N THR A 32 -8.62 -7.11 1.33
CA THR A 32 -8.33 -7.01 2.77
C THR A 32 -9.03 -5.76 3.30
N GLN A 33 -9.98 -5.94 4.22
CA GLN A 33 -10.69 -4.84 4.86
C GLN A 33 -9.97 -4.48 6.16
N GLN A 34 -9.48 -3.24 6.21
CA GLN A 34 -8.95 -2.64 7.41
C GLN A 34 -10.07 -1.89 8.15
N GLN A 35 -10.05 -1.90 9.48
CA GLN A 35 -10.98 -1.14 10.30
C GLN A 35 -10.34 0.21 10.64
N PRO A 36 -10.90 1.34 10.16
CA PRO A 36 -10.41 2.66 10.53
C PRO A 36 -10.47 2.81 12.04
N THR A 37 -9.37 3.27 12.63
CA THR A 37 -9.28 3.49 14.07
C THR A 37 -9.79 4.88 14.48
N GLU A 38 -9.74 5.87 13.57
CA GLU A 38 -10.17 7.26 13.81
C GLU A 38 -10.62 7.94 12.48
N ASP A 39 -11.42 9.02 12.56
CA ASP A 39 -11.72 9.92 11.43
C ASP A 39 -10.48 10.76 11.08
N ARG A 40 -9.54 10.14 10.37
CA ARG A 40 -8.22 10.74 10.07
C ARG A 40 -8.28 11.68 8.87
N TYR A 41 -8.51 12.96 9.16
CA TYR A 41 -8.30 14.04 8.19
C TYR A 41 -6.81 14.39 8.00
N LEU A 42 -5.95 14.02 8.96
CA LEU A 42 -4.52 14.29 8.96
C LEU A 42 -3.75 12.98 9.13
N MET A 43 -2.67 12.80 8.38
CA MET A 43 -1.80 11.62 8.46
C MET A 43 -0.33 12.06 8.56
N THR A 44 0.42 11.41 9.43
CA THR A 44 1.87 11.61 9.57
C THR A 44 2.63 10.90 8.44
N ARG A 45 3.90 11.28 8.24
CA ARG A 45 4.78 10.60 7.29
C ARG A 45 4.92 9.10 7.59
N ALA A 46 5.02 8.74 8.87
CA ALA A 46 5.14 7.34 9.29
C ALA A 46 3.89 6.53 8.91
N GLU A 47 2.70 7.08 9.11
CA GLU A 47 1.43 6.44 8.71
C GLU A 47 1.32 6.25 7.19
N LEU A 48 1.74 7.24 6.41
CA LEU A 48 1.70 7.13 4.95
C LEU A 48 2.72 6.10 4.45
N LEU A 49 3.90 6.00 5.09
CA LEU A 49 4.87 4.96 4.78
C LEU A 49 4.37 3.56 5.16
N ASP A 50 3.72 3.40 6.31
CA ASP A 50 3.11 2.13 6.71
C ASP A 50 1.98 1.74 5.74
N ARG A 51 1.17 2.70 5.29
CA ARG A 51 0.14 2.48 4.28
C ARG A 51 0.73 2.10 2.92
N LEU A 52 1.85 2.71 2.53
CA LEU A 52 2.58 2.37 1.33
C LEU A 52 3.09 0.91 1.39
N ASP A 53 3.66 0.52 2.52
CA ASP A 53 4.11 -0.85 2.76
C ASP A 53 2.95 -1.85 2.63
N VAL A 54 1.76 -1.51 3.15
CA VAL A 54 0.57 -2.35 3.00
C VAL A 54 0.20 -2.53 1.53
N LEU A 55 0.10 -1.45 0.75
CA LEU A 55 -0.24 -1.49 -0.68
C LEU A 55 0.74 -2.38 -1.47
N LEU A 56 2.02 -2.36 -1.14
CA LEU A 56 3.00 -3.21 -1.82
C LEU A 56 2.99 -4.66 -1.32
N GLY A 57 2.31 -4.95 -0.22
CA GLY A 57 2.28 -6.26 0.43
C GLY A 57 1.77 -7.38 -0.48
N GLY A 58 0.75 -7.14 -1.30
CA GLY A 58 0.23 -8.14 -2.24
C GLY A 58 1.25 -8.54 -3.30
N ARG A 59 1.77 -7.54 -4.03
CA ARG A 59 2.78 -7.72 -5.07
C ARG A 59 4.03 -8.44 -4.56
N VAL A 60 4.56 -8.00 -3.42
CA VAL A 60 5.79 -8.58 -2.86
C VAL A 60 5.54 -10.01 -2.34
N ALA A 61 4.36 -10.30 -1.79
CA ALA A 61 4.02 -11.66 -1.41
C ALA A 61 3.96 -12.61 -2.61
N GLU A 62 3.40 -12.15 -3.74
CA GLU A 62 3.38 -12.90 -5.01
C GLU A 62 4.81 -13.18 -5.51
N GLU A 63 5.67 -12.16 -5.54
CA GLU A 63 7.08 -12.30 -5.94
C GLU A 63 7.85 -13.34 -5.09
N ILE A 64 7.60 -13.39 -3.78
CA ILE A 64 8.28 -14.32 -2.87
C ILE A 64 7.74 -15.75 -3.02
N ALA A 65 6.42 -15.90 -3.15
CA ALA A 65 5.76 -17.20 -3.13
C ALA A 65 5.78 -17.90 -4.49
N VAL A 66 5.54 -17.16 -5.57
CA VAL A 66 5.36 -17.69 -6.94
C VAL A 66 6.63 -17.52 -7.77
N GLY A 67 7.41 -16.45 -7.54
CA GLY A 67 8.59 -16.12 -8.33
C GLY A 67 8.29 -15.53 -9.71
N ASP A 68 7.01 -15.42 -10.07
CA ASP A 68 6.50 -14.71 -11.23
C ASP A 68 5.39 -13.74 -10.79
N ILE A 69 5.21 -12.66 -11.54
CA ILE A 69 4.35 -11.54 -11.20
C ILE A 69 3.12 -11.49 -12.10
N SER A 70 1.95 -11.15 -11.54
CA SER A 70 0.71 -11.00 -12.31
C SER A 70 0.29 -9.53 -12.46
N THR A 71 -0.80 -9.32 -13.21
CA THR A 71 -1.50 -8.03 -13.31
C THR A 71 -2.40 -7.75 -12.10
N GLY A 72 -2.54 -8.68 -11.15
CA GLY A 72 -3.46 -8.56 -10.03
C GLY A 72 -3.13 -7.45 -9.02
N ALA A 73 -1.94 -6.88 -9.08
CA ALA A 73 -1.49 -5.78 -8.22
C ALA A 73 -1.59 -4.38 -8.89
N GLU A 74 -2.23 -4.25 -10.05
CA GLU A 74 -2.34 -2.99 -10.79
C GLU A 74 -2.91 -1.84 -9.95
N ASP A 75 -4.08 -2.05 -9.32
CA ASP A 75 -4.72 -1.03 -8.47
C ASP A 75 -3.84 -0.62 -7.29
N ASP A 76 -3.21 -1.59 -6.64
CA ASP A 76 -2.33 -1.33 -5.50
C ASP A 76 -1.08 -0.53 -5.90
N LEU A 77 -0.48 -0.84 -7.06
CA LEU A 77 0.66 -0.10 -7.60
C LEU A 77 0.30 1.33 -8.02
N GLN A 78 -0.87 1.51 -8.63
CA GLN A 78 -1.39 2.84 -8.97
C GLN A 78 -1.57 3.68 -7.71
N ARG A 79 -2.25 3.12 -6.69
CA ARG A 79 -2.50 3.79 -5.42
C ARG A 79 -1.22 4.07 -4.64
N ALA A 80 -0.25 3.17 -4.68
CA ALA A 80 1.07 3.36 -4.07
C ALA A 80 1.83 4.52 -4.74
N THR A 81 1.80 4.57 -6.07
CA THR A 81 2.43 5.65 -6.86
C THR A 81 1.77 7.00 -6.56
N ASP A 82 0.45 7.07 -6.53
CA ASP A 82 -0.29 8.30 -6.22
C ASP A 82 -0.03 8.78 -4.78
N LEU A 83 0.04 7.85 -3.82
CA LEU A 83 0.35 8.16 -2.43
C LEU A 83 1.73 8.81 -2.31
N VAL A 84 2.75 8.19 -2.91
CA VAL A 84 4.13 8.71 -2.89
C VAL A 84 4.21 10.05 -3.62
N ARG A 85 3.53 10.19 -4.77
CA ARG A 85 3.46 11.46 -5.49
C ARG A 85 2.87 12.56 -4.60
N HIS A 86 1.75 12.33 -3.91
CA HIS A 86 1.17 13.32 -3.01
C HIS A 86 2.07 13.65 -1.81
N MET A 87 2.78 12.66 -1.25
CA MET A 87 3.77 12.91 -0.20
C MET A 87 4.83 13.92 -0.65
N ILE A 88 5.30 13.77 -1.88
CA ILE A 88 6.34 14.62 -2.47
C ILE A 88 5.79 15.97 -2.91
N THR A 89 4.69 16.00 -3.68
CA THR A 89 4.22 17.21 -4.37
C THR A 89 3.20 18.03 -3.59
N ARG A 90 2.57 17.47 -2.54
CA ARG A 90 1.50 18.16 -1.79
C ARG A 90 1.77 18.28 -0.30
N TYR A 91 2.42 17.30 0.30
CA TYR A 91 2.61 17.25 1.76
C TYR A 91 3.98 17.73 2.22
N GLY A 92 4.87 18.13 1.29
CA GLY A 92 6.22 18.59 1.62
C GLY A 92 7.06 17.53 2.34
N MET A 93 6.84 16.24 2.05
CA MET A 93 7.56 15.12 2.68
C MET A 93 8.79 14.66 1.88
N SER A 94 9.27 15.54 0.99
CA SER A 94 10.50 15.42 0.22
C SER A 94 11.58 16.30 0.85
N GLU A 95 12.73 15.73 1.19
CA GLU A 95 13.86 16.52 1.68
C GLU A 95 14.50 17.36 0.57
N ALA A 96 14.50 16.88 -0.69
CA ALA A 96 15.13 17.61 -1.79
C ALA A 96 14.27 18.78 -2.30
N LEU A 97 12.93 18.66 -2.24
CA LEU A 97 12.00 19.71 -2.66
C LEU A 97 11.54 20.60 -1.50
N GLY A 98 11.77 20.16 -0.25
CA GLY A 98 11.39 20.89 0.94
C GLY A 98 9.87 21.04 1.10
N LEU A 99 9.44 22.20 1.57
CA LEU A 99 8.04 22.49 1.92
C LEU A 99 7.19 22.98 0.74
N ALA A 100 7.71 22.92 -0.50
CA ALA A 100 7.00 23.40 -1.67
C ALA A 100 5.82 22.50 -2.04
N THR A 101 4.68 23.12 -2.37
CA THR A 101 3.52 22.44 -2.95
C THR A 101 3.53 22.66 -4.46
N LEU A 102 3.60 21.58 -5.22
CA LEU A 102 3.82 21.57 -6.67
C LEU A 102 2.60 21.05 -7.47
N GLU A 103 1.56 20.60 -6.78
CA GLU A 103 0.29 20.21 -7.39
C GLU A 103 -0.88 20.88 -6.67
N GLU A 104 -1.79 21.48 -7.46
CA GLU A 104 -3.08 21.90 -6.93
C GLU A 104 -3.94 20.68 -6.57
N PRO A 105 -4.78 20.76 -5.52
CA PRO A 105 -5.83 19.78 -5.29
C PRO A 105 -6.71 19.71 -6.54
N ARG A 106 -6.96 18.50 -7.07
CA ARG A 106 -7.91 18.30 -8.18
C ARG A 106 -9.23 19.00 -7.83
N ARG A 107 -9.50 20.15 -8.44
CA ARG A 107 -10.82 20.79 -8.38
C ARG A 107 -11.84 19.80 -8.93
N ALA A 108 -13.01 19.72 -8.29
CA ALA A 108 -14.08 18.79 -8.64
C ALA A 108 -14.32 18.78 -10.15
N LEU A 109 -14.49 17.57 -10.71
CA LEU A 109 -14.72 17.22 -12.13
C LEU A 109 -15.86 17.98 -12.85
N PHE A 110 -16.52 18.93 -12.18
CA PHE A 110 -17.68 19.66 -12.65
C PHE A 110 -17.34 20.88 -13.53
N LEU A 111 -16.08 21.32 -13.55
CA LEU A 111 -15.61 22.40 -14.43
C LEU A 111 -14.49 21.88 -15.33
N GLN A 112 -14.86 21.16 -16.39
CA GLN A 112 -13.93 20.87 -17.49
C GLN A 112 -13.59 22.17 -18.21
N ILE A 113 -12.57 22.88 -17.71
CA ILE A 113 -11.86 23.88 -18.50
C ILE A 113 -10.86 23.10 -19.37
N PRO A 114 -11.00 23.12 -20.71
CA PRO A 114 -10.00 22.53 -21.59
C PRO A 114 -8.65 23.25 -21.35
N GLY A 115 -7.67 22.54 -20.77
CA GLY A 115 -6.34 23.08 -20.44
C GLY A 115 -5.94 23.05 -18.96
N GLY A 116 -6.81 22.57 -18.07
CA GLY A 116 -6.54 22.50 -16.63
C GLY A 116 -5.56 21.41 -16.22
N GLY A 117 -4.28 21.74 -16.17
CA GLY A 117 -3.23 20.90 -15.59
C GLY A 117 -1.84 21.21 -16.14
N GLN A 118 -1.47 22.48 -16.27
CA GLN A 118 -0.07 22.81 -16.53
C GLN A 118 0.76 22.37 -15.33
N LYS A 119 1.86 21.63 -15.59
CA LYS A 119 2.89 21.40 -14.58
C LYS A 119 3.42 22.78 -14.16
N GLU A 120 3.14 23.19 -12.92
CA GLU A 120 3.64 24.46 -12.36
C GLU A 120 5.09 24.33 -11.86
N TYR A 121 5.89 23.49 -12.52
CA TYR A 121 7.28 23.26 -12.15
C TYR A 121 8.14 22.93 -13.36
N SER A 122 9.44 23.21 -13.25
CA SER A 122 10.40 22.97 -14.33
C SER A 122 10.54 21.50 -14.68
N GLU A 123 11.03 21.19 -15.89
CA GLU A 123 11.37 19.81 -16.27
C GLU A 123 12.42 19.18 -15.34
N GLU A 124 13.34 19.99 -14.81
CA GLU A 124 14.33 19.54 -13.81
C GLU A 124 13.64 19.10 -12.51
N THR A 125 12.70 19.90 -12.01
CA THR A 125 11.87 19.54 -10.86
C THR A 125 11.06 18.28 -11.13
N GLY A 126 10.51 18.12 -12.34
CA GLY A 126 9.79 16.91 -12.75
C GLY A 126 10.66 15.66 -12.68
N LYS A 127 11.90 15.72 -13.19
CA LYS A 127 12.86 14.62 -13.10
C LYS A 127 13.21 14.27 -11.65
N LEU A 128 13.32 15.27 -10.79
CA LEU A 128 13.59 15.08 -9.36
C LEU A 128 12.42 14.38 -8.66
N ILE A 129 11.18 14.80 -8.92
CA ILE A 129 9.97 14.14 -8.41
C ILE A 129 9.95 12.67 -8.82
N ASP A 130 10.16 12.37 -10.11
CA ASP A 130 10.14 10.99 -10.59
C ASP A 130 11.26 10.14 -9.99
N ALA A 131 12.44 10.72 -9.72
CA ALA A 131 13.54 10.05 -9.04
C ALA A 131 13.18 9.70 -7.59
N GLU A 132 12.59 10.63 -6.84
CA GLU A 132 12.15 10.39 -5.47
C GLU A 132 11.02 9.36 -5.39
N ILE A 133 10.07 9.39 -6.32
CA ILE A 133 9.01 8.37 -6.40
C ILE A 133 9.63 6.98 -6.53
N ARG A 134 10.56 6.81 -7.48
CA ARG A 134 11.27 5.52 -7.67
C ARG A 134 12.02 5.10 -6.40
N GLN A 135 12.71 6.03 -5.75
CA GLN A 135 13.49 5.74 -4.55
C GLN A 135 12.58 5.33 -3.37
N MET A 136 11.47 6.04 -3.14
CA MET A 136 10.56 5.73 -2.03
C MET A 136 9.84 4.39 -2.25
N LEU A 137 9.39 4.11 -3.49
CA LEU A 137 8.80 2.83 -3.85
C LEU A 137 9.79 1.67 -3.71
N ALA A 138 11.04 1.85 -4.16
CA ALA A 138 12.08 0.84 -4.02
C ALA A 138 12.42 0.56 -2.55
N ALA A 139 12.51 1.60 -1.72
CA ALA A 139 12.74 1.46 -0.29
C ALA A 139 11.58 0.73 0.41
N ALA A 140 10.33 1.05 0.05
CA ALA A 140 9.15 0.37 0.57
C ALA A 140 9.10 -1.10 0.14
N HIS A 141 9.36 -1.39 -1.14
CA HIS A 141 9.46 -2.75 -1.66
C HIS A 141 10.50 -3.57 -0.88
N ALA A 142 11.70 -3.02 -0.66
CA ALA A 142 12.76 -3.69 0.10
C ALA A 142 12.32 -4.00 1.56
N ARG A 143 11.75 -3.02 2.27
CA ARG A 143 11.23 -3.22 3.65
C ARG A 143 10.15 -4.28 3.72
N VAL A 144 9.21 -4.26 2.77
CA VAL A 144 8.11 -5.23 2.70
C VAL A 144 8.66 -6.62 2.39
N ARG A 145 9.62 -6.73 1.46
CA ARG A 145 10.27 -8.00 1.10
C ARG A 145 10.99 -8.60 2.31
N GLU A 146 11.74 -7.80 3.05
CA GLU A 146 12.40 -8.22 4.29
C GLU A 146 11.37 -8.76 5.30
N THR A 147 10.32 -7.98 5.55
CA THR A 147 9.24 -8.34 6.49
C THR A 147 8.56 -9.66 6.11
N LEU A 148 8.15 -9.80 4.85
CA LEU A 148 7.45 -10.99 4.36
C LEU A 148 8.35 -12.21 4.24
N THR A 149 9.64 -12.02 3.96
CA THR A 149 10.62 -13.11 3.94
C THR A 149 10.85 -13.64 5.36
N ALA A 150 11.02 -12.75 6.34
CA ALA A 150 11.19 -13.12 7.74
C ALA A 150 9.96 -13.83 8.32
N LYS A 151 8.75 -13.47 7.87
CA LYS A 151 7.48 -14.08 8.29
C LYS A 151 6.89 -15.03 7.22
N ARG A 152 7.74 -15.60 6.36
CA ARG A 152 7.31 -16.51 5.26
C ARG A 152 6.43 -17.68 5.73
N PRO A 153 6.74 -18.39 6.84
CA PRO A 153 5.88 -19.47 7.32
C PRO A 153 4.47 -19.00 7.69
N VAL A 154 4.33 -17.77 8.19
CA VAL A 154 3.04 -17.15 8.55
C VAL A 154 2.25 -16.80 7.30
N LEU A 155 2.94 -16.23 6.29
CA LEU A 155 2.36 -15.88 5.00
C LEU A 155 1.77 -17.12 4.31
N GLU A 156 2.51 -18.22 4.27
CA GLU A 156 2.09 -19.49 3.65
C GLU A 156 0.89 -20.10 4.40
N ARG A 157 0.90 -20.11 5.74
CA ARG A 157 -0.25 -20.57 6.53
C ARG A 157 -1.50 -19.74 6.28
N LEU A 158 -1.36 -18.41 6.21
CA LEU A 158 -2.48 -17.52 5.94
C LEU A 158 -3.04 -17.72 4.53
N ALA A 159 -2.16 -17.91 3.53
CA ALA A 159 -2.56 -18.21 2.16
C ALA A 159 -3.35 -19.52 2.09
N LYS A 160 -2.85 -20.58 2.74
CA LYS A 160 -3.56 -21.87 2.83
C LYS A 160 -4.93 -21.74 3.51
N LEU A 161 -4.99 -21.03 4.64
CA LEU A 161 -6.25 -20.79 5.34
C LEU A 161 -7.28 -20.05 4.46
N LEU A 162 -6.82 -19.10 3.65
CA LEU A 162 -7.69 -18.39 2.70
C LEU A 162 -8.18 -19.29 1.57
N ILE A 163 -7.36 -20.22 1.08
CA ILE A 163 -7.80 -21.21 0.09
C ILE A 163 -8.86 -22.14 0.71
N ASP A 164 -8.67 -22.56 1.95
CA ASP A 164 -9.58 -23.50 2.63
C ASP A 164 -10.92 -22.88 3.03
N ARG A 165 -10.92 -21.60 3.43
CA ARG A 165 -12.11 -20.93 4.01
C ARG A 165 -12.70 -19.83 3.15
N GLU A 166 -11.99 -19.38 2.12
CA GLU A 166 -12.29 -18.23 1.24
C GLU A 166 -12.34 -16.86 1.95
N VAL A 167 -12.70 -16.85 3.24
CA VAL A 167 -12.90 -15.69 4.09
C VAL A 167 -12.26 -15.96 5.45
N VAL A 168 -11.42 -15.02 5.90
CA VAL A 168 -10.77 -15.05 7.22
C VAL A 168 -11.11 -13.77 7.97
N GLY A 169 -11.79 -13.90 9.11
CA GLY A 169 -12.09 -12.79 10.02
C GLY A 169 -10.97 -12.49 11.01
N ARG A 170 -11.10 -11.39 11.74
CA ARG A 170 -10.11 -10.90 12.73
C ARG A 170 -9.68 -11.98 13.71
N GLU A 171 -10.62 -12.65 14.36
CA GLU A 171 -10.34 -13.66 15.40
C GLU A 171 -9.45 -14.79 14.88
N ALA A 172 -9.77 -15.32 13.70
CA ALA A 172 -8.99 -16.39 13.07
C ALA A 172 -7.59 -15.91 12.66
N LEU A 173 -7.48 -14.66 12.19
CA LEU A 173 -6.19 -14.05 11.87
C LEU A 173 -5.33 -13.86 13.13
N THR A 174 -5.91 -13.35 14.23
CA THR A 174 -5.21 -13.19 15.51
C THR A 174 -4.69 -14.53 16.03
N GLN A 175 -5.51 -15.59 15.98
CA GLN A 175 -5.08 -16.94 16.38
C GLN A 175 -3.93 -17.48 15.53
N LEU A 176 -3.95 -17.22 14.22
CA LEU A 176 -2.90 -17.63 13.30
C LEU A 176 -1.57 -16.91 13.59
N LEU A 177 -1.64 -15.61 13.94
CA LEU A 177 -0.47 -14.81 14.28
C LEU A 177 0.10 -15.18 15.65
N ALA A 178 -0.73 -15.40 16.67
CA ALA A 178 -0.26 -15.78 18.01
C ALA A 178 0.53 -17.10 17.99
N ARG A 179 0.04 -18.11 17.27
CA ARG A 179 0.74 -19.40 17.09
C ARG A 179 2.05 -19.30 16.31
N ALA A 180 2.28 -18.18 15.61
CA ALA A 180 3.50 -17.96 14.86
C ALA A 180 4.64 -17.42 15.72
N ASP A 181 4.33 -16.74 16.81
CA ASP A 181 5.33 -16.15 17.70
C ASP A 181 5.77 -17.12 18.81
N GLU A 182 5.06 -18.25 18.95
CA GLU A 182 5.39 -19.36 19.88
C GLU A 182 6.35 -20.41 19.29
N ALA A 183 6.63 -20.36 17.99
CA ALA A 183 7.42 -21.34 17.24
C ALA A 183 8.73 -20.74 16.69
#